data_AF-A0A6J0NFN1-F1
#
_entry.id   AF-A0A6J0NFN1-F1
#
_cell.length_a   1.000
_cell.length_b   1.000
_cell.length_c   1.000
_cell.angle_alpha   90.00
_cell.angle_beta   90.00
_cell.angle_gamma   90.00
#
_symmetry.space_group_name_H-M   'P 1'
#
loop_
_entity.id
_entity.type
_entity.pdbx_description
1 polymer ?
#
loop_
_entity_poly.entity_id
_entity_poly.type
_entity_poly.pdbx_seq_one_letter_code
_entity_poly.pdbx_strand_id
1 'polypeptide(L)'
;MKIAIEGCMHGDLDNVYKTIQHHEQVHNTKVDLLLCCGDFQAVRNEKDMDSLSVPIKYREMKSFWKYYSGQEVAPVPTIFIGGNHEASNYLWELYYGGWAATNIYFLGYAGVVKFGNLRIGGLSGIYKGRDYRLGHFERPPYNNSTIKSVYHVREYDVHKLMQLEEPIDIFLSHDWPVGITDYGDSRTLIQQKPYFQEEIEARTLGSKPAAQLLEKLKPRYWFSAHLHCKFAASVQHGNDGSVTKFLALDKCGPGKKFLQIIDIESEPGPFEVLYDEEWLAITRKFNSVFPLTQRPASFSSTDMDMQESREFVRKKLEERQFKPFEFVKTAPAYNPSQRIFDPIPEIPQNPQTLSLLELLGLPYLLDSSPVTGERTAIPASPARTDFQTYSEEIPIDDLDEVEDIPEAQRDNIQ
;
A
#
# COMPACT_ATOMS: atom_id res chain seq x y z
N MET A 1 4.53 18.47 -15.25
CA MET A 1 3.99 18.23 -13.90
C MET A 1 5.14 18.06 -12.91
N LYS A 2 5.06 18.70 -11.74
CA LYS A 2 5.99 18.49 -10.62
C LYS A 2 5.39 17.53 -9.62
N ILE A 3 6.04 16.40 -9.41
CA ILE A 3 5.54 15.34 -8.52
C ILE A 3 6.52 15.17 -7.37
N ALA A 4 6.02 15.28 -6.14
CA ALA A 4 6.75 14.91 -4.94
C ALA A 4 6.60 13.42 -4.68
N ILE A 5 7.72 12.74 -4.47
CA ILE A 5 7.77 11.32 -4.10
C ILE A 5 8.21 11.25 -2.64
N GLU A 6 7.46 10.52 -1.83
CA GLU A 6 7.70 10.31 -0.41
C GLU A 6 7.88 8.81 -0.14
N GLY A 7 8.85 8.49 0.75
CA GLY A 7 9.18 7.13 1.17
C GLY A 7 8.15 6.54 2.14
N CYS A 8 8.52 6.45 3.43
CA CYS A 8 7.64 6.02 4.51
C CYS A 8 7.14 7.22 5.33
N MET A 9 5.84 7.45 5.30
CA MET A 9 5.21 8.62 5.96
C MET A 9 5.20 8.49 7.49
N HIS A 10 4.97 7.29 8.03
CA HIS A 10 4.70 7.00 9.44
C HIS A 10 3.75 8.00 10.13
N GLY A 11 2.69 8.38 9.41
CA GLY A 11 1.67 9.32 9.88
C GLY A 11 2.12 10.78 10.02
N ASP A 12 3.34 11.14 9.61
CA ASP A 12 3.89 12.50 9.75
C ASP A 12 3.51 13.43 8.57
N LEU A 13 2.22 13.46 8.25
CA LEU A 13 1.66 14.23 7.14
C LEU A 13 1.96 15.73 7.29
N ASP A 14 1.88 16.24 8.53
CA ASP A 14 2.06 17.67 8.82
C ASP A 14 3.47 18.13 8.40
N ASN A 15 4.51 17.34 8.68
CA ASN A 15 5.89 17.71 8.32
C ASN A 15 6.17 17.52 6.82
N VAL A 16 5.64 16.46 6.20
CA VAL A 16 5.77 16.26 4.74
C VAL A 16 5.12 17.42 3.98
N TYR A 17 3.88 17.78 4.31
CA TYR A 17 3.19 18.89 3.65
C TYR A 17 3.87 20.24 3.90
N LYS A 18 4.34 20.53 5.12
CA LYS A 18 5.14 21.74 5.40
C LYS A 18 6.42 21.78 4.57
N THR A 19 7.07 20.62 4.36
CA THR A 19 8.29 20.52 3.57
C THR A 19 8.02 20.84 2.10
N ILE A 20 6.92 20.32 1.55
CA ILE A 20 6.47 20.63 0.19
C ILE A 20 6.16 22.12 0.06
N GLN A 21 5.36 22.69 0.96
CA GLN A 21 5.03 24.12 0.95
C GLN A 21 6.26 25.01 1.07
N HIS A 22 7.23 24.64 1.91
CA HIS A 22 8.49 25.36 2.01
C HIS A 22 9.28 25.32 0.69
N HIS A 23 9.36 24.15 0.05
CA HIS A 23 9.98 24.03 -1.27
C HIS A 23 9.26 24.89 -2.32
N GLU A 24 7.92 24.87 -2.37
CA GLU A 24 7.13 25.72 -3.27
C GLU A 24 7.45 27.21 -3.09
N GLN A 25 7.54 27.67 -1.84
CA GLN A 25 7.87 29.06 -1.50
C GLN A 25 9.29 29.43 -1.93
N VAL A 26 10.28 28.60 -1.62
CA VAL A 26 11.70 28.86 -1.92
C VAL A 26 11.96 28.86 -3.43
N HIS A 27 11.34 27.94 -4.16
CA HIS A 27 11.58 27.76 -5.59
C HIS A 27 10.55 28.47 -6.48
N ASN A 28 9.60 29.20 -5.88
CA ASN A 28 8.48 29.86 -6.57
C ASN A 28 7.80 28.91 -7.58
N THR A 29 7.42 27.74 -7.11
CA THR A 29 6.86 26.67 -7.93
C THR A 29 5.68 25.99 -7.25
N LYS A 30 4.97 25.13 -7.98
CA LYS A 30 3.87 24.34 -7.46
C LYS A 30 4.13 22.86 -7.66
N VAL A 31 3.88 22.08 -6.62
CA VAL A 31 3.85 20.62 -6.68
C VAL A 31 2.42 20.23 -7.00
N ASP A 32 2.26 19.46 -8.07
CA ASP A 32 0.96 19.07 -8.61
C ASP A 32 0.40 17.81 -7.94
N LEU A 33 1.29 16.93 -7.48
CA LEU A 33 0.94 15.63 -6.89
C LEU A 33 1.99 15.18 -5.86
N LEU A 34 1.53 14.57 -4.78
CA LEU A 34 2.33 13.79 -3.84
C LEU A 34 2.03 12.30 -4.02
N LEU A 35 3.08 11.49 -4.21
CA LEU A 35 3.02 10.03 -4.22
C LEU A 35 3.72 9.47 -2.98
N CYS A 36 3.00 8.74 -2.15
CA CYS A 36 3.53 8.10 -0.94
C CYS A 36 3.67 6.59 -1.15
N CYS A 37 4.86 6.07 -0.90
CA CYS A 37 5.21 4.67 -1.17
C CYS A 37 4.85 3.71 -0.04
N GLY A 38 4.11 4.16 0.98
CA GLY A 38 3.54 3.30 2.03
C GLY A 38 3.86 3.78 3.43
N ASP A 39 3.52 2.93 4.40
CA ASP A 39 3.51 3.26 5.82
C ASP A 39 2.81 4.61 6.08
N PHE A 40 1.67 4.81 5.41
CA PHE A 40 0.94 6.07 5.44
C PHE A 40 0.35 6.33 6.83
N GLN A 41 -0.06 5.27 7.53
CA GLN A 41 -0.71 5.30 8.84
C GLN A 41 -1.99 6.14 8.84
N ALA A 42 -2.97 5.74 8.01
CA ALA A 42 -4.29 6.34 7.91
C ALA A 42 -5.20 6.12 9.15
N VAL A 43 -4.70 6.39 10.35
CA VAL A 43 -5.41 6.17 11.63
C VAL A 43 -6.43 7.27 11.90
N ARG A 44 -7.73 6.93 11.87
CA ARG A 44 -8.83 7.89 12.06
C ARG A 44 -9.10 8.20 13.52
N ASN A 45 -8.97 7.21 14.40
CA ASN A 45 -9.28 7.26 15.83
C ASN A 45 -8.53 6.17 16.60
N GLU A 46 -8.71 6.11 17.92
CA GLU A 46 -7.98 5.17 18.79
C GLU A 46 -8.26 3.69 18.47
N LYS A 47 -9.43 3.34 17.92
CA LYS A 47 -9.75 1.94 17.57
C LYS A 47 -8.93 1.46 16.38
N ASP A 48 -8.64 2.34 15.42
CA ASP A 48 -7.77 1.99 14.29
C ASP A 48 -6.34 1.62 14.77
N MET A 49 -5.91 2.08 15.95
CA MET A 49 -4.61 1.68 16.53
C MET A 49 -4.52 0.20 16.84
N ASP A 50 -5.64 -0.47 17.12
CA ASP A 50 -5.67 -1.92 17.34
C ASP A 50 -5.37 -2.69 16.05
N SER A 51 -5.53 -2.04 14.91
CA SER A 51 -5.24 -2.58 13.57
C SER A 51 -3.89 -2.13 13.02
N LEU A 52 -3.06 -1.49 13.85
CA LEU A 52 -1.71 -1.07 13.49
C LEU A 52 -0.66 -2.08 13.98
N SER A 53 0.09 -2.68 13.05
CA SER A 53 1.18 -3.61 13.37
C SER A 53 2.45 -2.89 13.85
N VAL A 54 2.33 -2.15 14.95
CA VAL A 54 3.43 -1.42 15.61
C VAL A 54 3.44 -1.83 17.08
N PRO A 55 4.61 -2.10 17.69
CA PRO A 55 4.68 -2.40 19.11
C PRO A 55 4.00 -1.31 19.96
N ILE A 56 3.22 -1.69 20.96
CA ILE A 56 2.34 -0.79 21.74
C ILE A 56 3.09 0.45 22.25
N LYS A 57 4.35 0.29 22.70
CA LYS A 57 5.18 1.39 23.22
C LYS A 57 5.54 2.47 22.19
N TYR A 58 5.44 2.17 20.89
CA TYR A 58 5.73 3.08 19.79
C TYR A 58 4.47 3.61 19.09
N ARG A 59 3.28 3.15 19.49
CA ARG A 59 2.02 3.63 18.91
C ARG A 59 1.74 5.05 19.40
N GLU A 60 1.52 5.95 18.45
CA GLU A 60 1.19 7.35 18.72
C GLU A 60 0.09 7.82 17.77
N MET A 61 -0.89 8.56 18.29
CA MET A 61 -1.90 9.22 17.45
C MET A 61 -1.24 10.39 16.70
N LYS A 62 -0.88 10.14 15.44
CA LYS A 62 -0.26 11.12 14.54
C LYS A 62 -1.29 12.11 13.99
N SER A 63 -1.13 12.61 12.76
CA SER A 63 -1.96 13.72 12.26
C SER A 63 -3.04 13.37 11.24
N PHE A 64 -3.10 12.12 10.74
CA PHE A 64 -4.10 11.74 9.73
C PHE A 64 -5.55 12.04 10.13
N TRP A 65 -5.92 11.83 11.41
CA TRP A 65 -7.28 12.10 11.90
C TRP A 65 -7.74 13.56 11.69
N LYS A 66 -6.80 14.52 11.62
CA LYS A 66 -7.11 15.94 11.32
C LYS A 66 -7.59 16.11 9.88
N TYR A 67 -6.93 15.42 8.94
CA TYR A 67 -7.30 15.41 7.53
C TYR A 67 -8.60 14.64 7.30
N TYR A 68 -8.74 13.47 7.95
CA TYR A 68 -9.96 12.67 7.92
C TYR A 68 -11.18 13.44 8.45
N SER A 69 -11.03 14.20 9.55
CA SER A 69 -12.11 14.98 10.14
C SER A 69 -12.51 16.21 9.33
N GLY A 70 -11.61 16.72 8.48
CA GLY A 70 -11.71 17.99 7.76
C GLY A 70 -11.20 19.20 8.56
N GLN A 71 -10.55 18.98 9.71
CA GLN A 71 -9.88 20.05 10.46
C GLN A 71 -8.67 20.60 9.68
N GLU A 72 -7.98 19.74 8.94
CA GLU A 72 -6.91 20.09 8.01
C GLU A 72 -7.28 19.59 6.61
N VAL A 73 -6.73 20.22 5.57
CA VAL A 73 -6.91 19.81 4.17
C VAL A 73 -5.55 19.56 3.55
N ALA A 74 -5.37 18.43 2.86
CA ALA A 74 -4.12 18.15 2.17
C ALA A 74 -3.88 19.23 1.09
N PRO A 75 -2.77 19.98 1.16
CA PRO A 75 -2.53 21.14 0.30
C PRO A 75 -2.19 20.77 -1.15
N VAL A 76 -1.91 19.50 -1.40
CA VAL A 76 -1.59 18.92 -2.71
C VAL A 76 -2.34 17.59 -2.85
N PRO A 77 -2.89 17.25 -4.02
CA PRO A 77 -3.41 15.91 -4.27
C PRO A 77 -2.40 14.86 -3.84
N THR A 78 -2.83 13.90 -3.04
CA THR A 78 -1.97 12.88 -2.46
C THR A 78 -2.50 11.50 -2.86
N ILE A 79 -1.68 10.69 -3.52
CA ILE A 79 -1.98 9.28 -3.78
C ILE A 79 -1.01 8.44 -2.95
N PHE A 80 -1.52 7.41 -2.26
CA PHE A 80 -0.69 6.51 -1.48
C PHE A 80 -1.06 5.04 -1.70
N ILE A 81 -0.07 4.17 -1.51
CA ILE A 81 -0.24 2.72 -1.32
C ILE A 81 -0.03 2.39 0.17
N GLY A 82 -0.42 1.18 0.60
CA GLY A 82 -0.19 0.72 1.97
C GLY A 82 1.20 0.12 2.15
N GLY A 83 1.78 0.26 3.34
CA GLY A 83 2.97 -0.50 3.80
C GLY A 83 2.62 -1.55 4.85
N ASN A 84 3.51 -1.78 5.81
CA ASN A 84 3.31 -2.70 6.94
C ASN A 84 2.80 -2.00 8.22
N HIS A 85 2.95 -0.69 8.32
CA HIS A 85 2.41 0.11 9.40
C HIS A 85 1.15 0.86 8.94
N GLU A 86 0.01 0.19 8.93
CA GLU A 86 -1.24 0.78 8.47
C GLU A 86 -2.40 0.59 9.43
N ALA A 87 -3.40 1.44 9.35
CA ALA A 87 -4.73 1.15 9.88
C ALA A 87 -5.42 0.13 8.95
N SER A 88 -5.01 -1.14 9.03
CA SER A 88 -5.42 -2.17 8.04
C SER A 88 -6.93 -2.40 7.99
N ASN A 89 -7.64 -2.17 9.09
CA ASN A 89 -9.10 -2.18 9.12
C ASN A 89 -9.70 -1.09 8.21
N TYR A 90 -9.16 0.13 8.25
CA TYR A 90 -9.65 1.21 7.40
C TYR A 90 -9.25 1.02 5.93
N LEU A 91 -8.01 0.60 5.67
CA LEU A 91 -7.58 0.32 4.30
C LEU A 91 -8.37 -0.83 3.66
N TRP A 92 -8.82 -1.80 4.46
CA TRP A 92 -9.70 -2.88 3.99
C TRP A 92 -11.06 -2.35 3.50
N GLU A 93 -11.64 -1.34 4.16
CA GLU A 93 -12.88 -0.68 3.70
C GLU A 93 -12.73 -0.11 2.28
N LEU A 94 -11.50 0.25 1.90
CA LEU A 94 -11.10 0.85 0.64
C LEU A 94 -10.22 -0.11 -0.20
N TYR A 95 -10.46 -1.42 -0.12
CA TYR A 95 -9.68 -2.44 -0.84
C TYR A 95 -9.51 -2.15 -2.34
N TYR A 96 -10.56 -1.67 -3.00
CA TYR A 96 -10.58 -1.31 -4.43
C TYR A 96 -10.03 0.10 -4.74
N GLY A 97 -9.54 0.81 -3.72
CA GLY A 97 -9.12 2.21 -3.79
C GLY A 97 -10.28 3.19 -3.54
N GLY A 98 -9.92 4.41 -3.15
CA GLY A 98 -10.88 5.49 -2.88
C GLY A 98 -10.27 6.61 -2.03
N TRP A 99 -11.04 7.68 -1.79
CA TRP A 99 -10.57 8.77 -0.94
C TRP A 99 -10.56 8.33 0.53
N ALA A 100 -9.38 8.35 1.13
CA ALA A 100 -9.19 8.12 2.57
C ALA A 100 -9.47 9.41 3.37
N ALA A 101 -9.30 10.57 2.74
CA ALA A 101 -9.72 11.87 3.22
C ALA A 101 -9.89 12.80 2.01
N THR A 102 -10.42 14.01 2.21
CA THR A 102 -10.46 15.02 1.14
C THR A 102 -9.05 15.25 0.59
N ASN A 103 -8.89 15.08 -0.73
CA ASN A 103 -7.63 15.24 -1.47
C ASN A 103 -6.52 14.22 -1.15
N ILE A 104 -6.86 13.12 -0.44
CA ILE A 104 -5.96 11.99 -0.14
C ILE A 104 -6.59 10.69 -0.64
N TYR A 105 -6.04 10.10 -1.70
CA TYR A 105 -6.54 8.91 -2.37
C TYR A 105 -5.68 7.68 -2.04
N PHE A 106 -6.31 6.66 -1.47
CA PHE A 106 -5.71 5.33 -1.34
C PHE A 106 -5.86 4.57 -2.65
N LEU A 107 -4.77 4.05 -3.19
CA LEU A 107 -4.79 3.33 -4.47
C LEU A 107 -5.50 1.97 -4.38
N GLY A 108 -5.67 1.43 -3.16
CA GLY A 108 -6.20 0.10 -2.92
C GLY A 108 -5.08 -0.91 -2.61
N TYR A 109 -5.45 -2.16 -2.38
CA TYR A 109 -4.47 -3.24 -2.18
C TYR A 109 -3.61 -3.48 -3.44
N ALA A 110 -4.23 -3.31 -4.60
CA ALA A 110 -3.58 -3.04 -5.87
C ALA A 110 -4.51 -2.12 -6.66
N GLY A 111 -3.95 -1.26 -7.51
CA GLY A 111 -4.77 -0.30 -8.26
C GLY A 111 -4.04 0.38 -9.40
N VAL A 112 -4.81 0.92 -10.34
CA VAL A 112 -4.34 1.90 -11.33
C VAL A 112 -5.33 3.05 -11.42
N VAL A 113 -4.81 4.27 -11.40
CA VAL A 113 -5.57 5.51 -11.64
C VAL A 113 -4.86 6.36 -12.68
N LYS A 114 -5.59 7.32 -13.24
CA LYS A 114 -5.03 8.37 -14.09
C LYS A 114 -4.89 9.66 -13.31
N PHE A 115 -3.85 10.42 -13.60
CA PHE A 115 -3.66 11.78 -13.10
C PHE A 115 -3.08 12.66 -14.21
N GLY A 116 -3.89 13.57 -14.75
CA GLY A 116 -3.60 14.20 -16.04
C GLY A 116 -3.47 13.13 -17.13
N ASN A 117 -2.35 13.11 -17.84
CA ASN A 117 -2.04 12.11 -18.86
C ASN A 117 -1.24 10.90 -18.33
N LEU A 118 -0.96 10.82 -17.03
CA LEU A 118 -0.15 9.74 -16.44
C LEU A 118 -1.04 8.58 -15.97
N ARG A 119 -0.61 7.34 -16.23
CA ARG A 119 -1.16 6.13 -15.59
C ARG A 119 -0.26 5.73 -14.42
N ILE A 120 -0.86 5.71 -13.22
CA ILE A 120 -0.19 5.45 -11.96
C ILE A 120 -0.73 4.15 -11.39
N GLY A 121 0.10 3.11 -11.42
CA GLY A 121 -0.17 1.80 -10.84
C GLY A 121 0.50 1.63 -9.47
N GLY A 122 0.02 0.67 -8.68
CA GLY A 122 0.72 0.30 -7.47
C GLY A 122 0.23 -0.97 -6.80
N LEU A 123 1.10 -1.49 -5.94
CA LEU A 123 0.91 -2.69 -5.14
C LEU A 123 1.19 -2.34 -3.68
N SER A 124 0.16 -2.46 -2.84
CA SER A 124 0.28 -2.21 -1.40
C SER A 124 0.83 -3.44 -0.67
N GLY A 125 1.52 -3.18 0.44
CA GLY A 125 1.99 -4.20 1.37
C GLY A 125 3.42 -4.68 1.11
N ILE A 126 3.82 -5.67 1.92
CA ILE A 126 5.15 -6.30 1.86
C ILE A 126 5.05 -7.77 1.49
N TYR A 127 6.10 -8.34 0.91
CA TYR A 127 6.09 -9.73 0.47
C TYR A 127 6.56 -10.70 1.56
N LYS A 128 5.69 -11.65 1.94
CA LYS A 128 6.06 -12.83 2.72
C LYS A 128 5.57 -14.10 2.01
N GLY A 129 6.52 -14.96 1.64
CA GLY A 129 6.26 -16.11 0.76
C GLY A 129 5.21 -17.10 1.31
N ARG A 130 5.13 -17.26 2.64
CA ARG A 130 4.17 -18.15 3.30
C ARG A 130 2.71 -17.71 3.12
N ASP A 131 2.46 -16.41 3.00
CA ASP A 131 1.11 -15.83 2.91
C ASP A 131 0.72 -15.50 1.48
N TYR A 132 1.68 -15.42 0.55
CA TYR A 132 1.48 -14.96 -0.82
C TYR A 132 0.35 -15.69 -1.56
N ARG A 133 0.24 -17.01 -1.40
CA ARG A 133 -0.79 -17.82 -2.07
C ARG A 133 -2.12 -17.89 -1.32
N LEU A 134 -2.21 -17.34 -0.11
CA LEU A 134 -3.46 -17.35 0.65
C LEU A 134 -4.44 -16.32 0.06
N GLY A 135 -5.70 -16.38 0.48
CA GLY A 135 -6.61 -15.25 0.30
C GLY A 135 -6.49 -14.21 1.42
N HIS A 136 -7.37 -13.22 1.37
CA HIS A 136 -7.54 -12.18 2.38
C HIS A 136 -8.63 -12.57 3.39
N PHE A 137 -8.24 -13.39 4.37
CA PHE A 137 -9.15 -13.98 5.36
C PHE A 137 -9.18 -13.21 6.69
N GLU A 138 -8.23 -12.30 6.89
CA GLU A 138 -7.98 -11.59 8.14
C GLU A 138 -9.07 -10.56 8.41
N ARG A 139 -9.63 -10.54 9.63
CA ARG A 139 -10.62 -9.55 10.05
C ARG A 139 -10.36 -9.10 11.49
N PRO A 140 -10.70 -7.84 11.86
CA PRO A 140 -10.68 -7.41 13.25
C PRO A 140 -11.64 -8.25 14.11
N PRO A 141 -11.34 -8.50 15.41
CA PRO A 141 -10.07 -8.16 16.06
C PRO A 141 -8.93 -9.06 15.58
N TYR A 142 -7.81 -8.45 15.17
CA TYR A 142 -6.65 -9.20 14.70
C TYR A 142 -5.89 -9.81 15.89
N ASN A 143 -5.41 -11.04 15.73
CA ASN A 143 -4.38 -11.61 16.58
C ASN A 143 -2.96 -11.29 16.05
N ASN A 144 -1.93 -11.67 16.80
CA ASN A 144 -0.52 -11.42 16.48
C ASN A 144 -0.05 -11.92 15.10
N SER A 145 -0.72 -12.93 14.54
CA SER A 145 -0.42 -13.45 13.20
C SER A 145 -1.20 -12.67 12.14
N THR A 146 -2.52 -12.56 12.30
CA THR A 146 -3.40 -11.90 11.32
C THR A 146 -3.15 -10.40 11.18
N ILE A 147 -2.65 -9.74 12.23
CA ILE A 147 -2.26 -8.33 12.17
C ILE A 147 -1.05 -8.11 11.25
N LYS A 148 -0.19 -9.13 11.12
CA LYS A 148 0.95 -9.12 10.20
C LYS A 148 0.50 -9.54 8.80
N SER A 149 -0.25 -10.63 8.68
CA SER A 149 -0.60 -11.17 7.37
C SER A 149 -1.57 -10.29 6.56
N VAL A 150 -2.38 -9.45 7.19
CA VAL A 150 -3.37 -8.55 6.53
C VAL A 150 -2.74 -7.56 5.55
N TYR A 151 -1.49 -7.16 5.75
CA TYR A 151 -0.76 -6.26 4.85
C TYR A 151 0.24 -6.99 3.96
N HIS A 152 0.31 -8.32 4.01
CA HIS A 152 1.19 -9.05 3.09
C HIS A 152 0.60 -9.06 1.67
N VAL A 153 1.45 -8.95 0.66
CA VAL A 153 1.08 -9.05 -0.76
C VAL A 153 0.44 -10.42 -1.05
N ARG A 154 -0.64 -10.44 -1.83
CA ARG A 154 -1.30 -11.68 -2.30
C ARG A 154 -1.12 -11.90 -3.80
N GLU A 155 -1.05 -13.17 -4.19
CA GLU A 155 -0.99 -13.61 -5.59
C GLU A 155 -2.19 -13.10 -6.38
N TYR A 156 -3.37 -13.02 -5.78
CA TYR A 156 -4.56 -12.46 -6.43
C TYR A 156 -4.37 -11.01 -6.89
N ASP A 157 -3.81 -10.15 -6.05
CA ASP A 157 -3.59 -8.74 -6.35
C ASP A 157 -2.53 -8.56 -7.44
N VAL A 158 -1.44 -9.32 -7.35
CA VAL A 158 -0.38 -9.35 -8.36
C VAL A 158 -0.90 -9.90 -9.69
N HIS A 159 -1.72 -10.95 -9.66
CA HIS A 159 -2.26 -11.57 -10.86
C HIS A 159 -3.15 -10.60 -11.64
N LYS A 160 -3.97 -9.78 -10.95
CA LYS A 160 -4.73 -8.70 -11.60
C LYS A 160 -3.81 -7.70 -12.29
N LEU A 161 -2.76 -7.22 -11.62
CA LEU A 161 -1.80 -6.29 -12.20
C LEU A 161 -1.03 -6.91 -13.40
N MET A 162 -0.77 -8.21 -13.38
CA MET A 162 -0.14 -8.93 -14.50
C MET A 162 -1.02 -8.96 -15.77
N GLN A 163 -2.32 -8.69 -15.65
CA GLN A 163 -3.23 -8.59 -16.80
C GLN A 163 -3.16 -7.25 -17.54
N LEU A 164 -2.44 -6.26 -17.00
CA LEU A 164 -2.29 -4.96 -17.66
C LEU A 164 -1.52 -5.13 -18.98
N GLU A 165 -2.07 -4.55 -20.04
CA GLU A 165 -1.49 -4.51 -21.39
C GLU A 165 -1.11 -3.08 -21.78
N GLU A 166 -1.89 -2.09 -21.36
CA GLU A 166 -1.55 -0.69 -21.64
C GLU A 166 -0.33 -0.22 -20.82
N PRO A 167 0.52 0.67 -21.38
CA PRO A 167 1.69 1.20 -20.69
C PRO A 167 1.36 1.88 -19.36
N ILE A 168 2.24 1.70 -18.37
CA ILE A 168 2.18 2.38 -17.07
C ILE A 168 3.32 3.41 -17.00
N ASP A 169 3.02 4.65 -16.62
CA ASP A 169 4.04 5.68 -16.47
C ASP A 169 4.79 5.55 -15.15
N ILE A 170 4.04 5.38 -14.05
CA ILE A 170 4.56 5.31 -12.69
C ILE A 170 4.01 4.07 -12.00
N PHE A 171 4.88 3.31 -11.35
CA PHE A 171 4.48 2.21 -10.49
C PHE A 171 5.01 2.38 -9.07
N LEU A 172 4.16 2.10 -8.08
CA LEU A 172 4.48 2.18 -6.66
C LEU A 172 4.49 0.78 -6.03
N SER A 173 5.50 0.49 -5.21
CA SER A 173 5.49 -0.66 -4.30
C SER A 173 6.16 -0.28 -2.99
N HIS A 174 5.68 -0.78 -1.85
CA HIS A 174 6.33 -0.46 -0.58
C HIS A 174 7.72 -1.11 -0.50
N ASP A 175 7.75 -2.44 -0.65
CA ASP A 175 8.99 -3.20 -0.80
C ASP A 175 9.67 -2.93 -2.14
N TRP A 176 10.99 -3.07 -2.15
CA TRP A 176 11.77 -2.97 -3.37
C TRP A 176 11.61 -4.23 -4.22
N PRO A 177 11.65 -4.15 -5.56
CA PRO A 177 11.80 -5.32 -6.40
C PRO A 177 13.10 -6.07 -6.08
N VAL A 178 13.03 -7.39 -5.85
CA VAL A 178 14.25 -8.21 -5.66
C VAL A 178 15.20 -8.03 -6.84
N GLY A 179 16.48 -7.83 -6.55
CA GLY A 179 17.53 -7.67 -7.56
C GLY A 179 17.67 -6.25 -8.12
N ILE A 180 16.86 -5.29 -7.68
CA ILE A 180 16.97 -3.90 -8.14
C ILE A 180 18.36 -3.28 -7.84
N THR A 181 19.05 -3.81 -6.84
CA THR A 181 20.39 -3.38 -6.43
C THR A 181 21.45 -3.62 -7.51
N ASP A 182 21.23 -4.54 -8.44
CA ASP A 182 22.14 -4.83 -9.55
C ASP A 182 22.22 -3.65 -10.55
N TYR A 183 21.22 -2.77 -10.53
CA TYR A 183 21.03 -1.69 -11.48
C TYR A 183 21.41 -0.31 -10.91
N GLY A 184 22.06 -0.28 -9.74
CA GLY A 184 22.51 0.92 -9.05
C GLY A 184 23.82 0.72 -8.30
N ASP A 185 24.19 1.66 -7.42
CA ASP A 185 25.43 1.58 -6.65
C ASP A 185 25.26 0.71 -5.38
N SER A 186 25.23 -0.61 -5.59
CA SER A 186 25.12 -1.59 -4.51
C SER A 186 26.29 -1.54 -3.51
N ARG A 187 27.48 -1.11 -3.96
CA ARG A 187 28.66 -0.98 -3.08
C ARG A 187 28.43 0.09 -2.01
N THR A 188 27.97 1.28 -2.42
CA THR A 188 27.64 2.35 -1.46
C THR A 188 26.47 1.95 -0.57
N LEU A 189 25.47 1.24 -1.09
CA LEU A 189 24.35 0.74 -0.29
C LEU A 189 24.83 -0.22 0.82
N ILE A 190 25.66 -1.21 0.47
CA ILE A 190 26.22 -2.18 1.43
C ILE A 190 27.12 -1.48 2.45
N GLN A 191 27.90 -0.47 2.05
CA GLN A 191 28.68 0.33 3.01
C GLN A 191 27.79 1.04 4.04
N GLN A 192 26.62 1.53 3.63
CA GLN A 192 25.67 2.19 4.52
C GLN A 192 24.87 1.19 5.38
N LYS A 193 24.53 0.03 4.81
CA LYS A 193 23.75 -1.04 5.45
C LYS A 193 24.41 -2.40 5.20
N PRO A 194 25.44 -2.77 5.98
CA PRO A 194 26.21 -3.99 5.74
C PRO A 194 25.40 -5.29 5.76
N TYR A 195 24.33 -5.35 6.56
CA TYR A 195 23.44 -6.51 6.66
C TYR A 195 22.70 -6.82 5.35
N PHE A 196 22.54 -5.85 4.44
CA PHE A 196 21.97 -6.11 3.12
C PHE A 196 22.87 -6.96 2.22
N GLN A 197 24.16 -7.09 2.52
CA GLN A 197 25.06 -7.86 1.67
C GLN A 197 24.57 -9.30 1.47
N GLU A 198 24.25 -9.99 2.56
CA GLU A 198 23.77 -11.37 2.52
C GLU A 198 22.44 -11.49 1.78
N GLU A 199 21.50 -10.58 2.04
CA GLU A 199 20.18 -10.59 1.39
C GLU A 199 20.24 -10.27 -0.11
N ILE A 200 21.17 -9.40 -0.52
CA ILE A 200 21.43 -9.09 -1.93
C ILE A 200 22.03 -10.31 -2.63
N GLU A 201 23.05 -10.93 -2.04
CA GLU A 201 23.71 -12.13 -2.57
C GLU A 201 22.74 -13.32 -2.66
N ALA A 202 21.88 -13.50 -1.65
CA ALA A 202 20.88 -14.56 -1.57
C ALA A 202 19.60 -14.29 -2.39
N ARG A 203 19.45 -13.09 -3.00
CA ARG A 203 18.23 -12.65 -3.71
C ARG A 203 16.97 -12.70 -2.83
N THR A 204 17.11 -12.30 -1.57
CA THR A 204 16.02 -12.21 -0.59
C THR A 204 15.66 -10.77 -0.23
N LEU A 205 16.51 -9.78 -0.51
CA LEU A 205 16.19 -8.38 -0.27
C LEU A 205 15.05 -7.88 -1.18
N GLY A 206 13.87 -7.72 -0.60
CA GLY A 206 12.68 -7.16 -1.26
C GLY A 206 11.64 -8.19 -1.73
N SER A 207 10.78 -7.75 -2.64
CA SER A 207 9.59 -8.46 -3.11
C SER A 207 9.81 -9.14 -4.46
N LYS A 208 9.66 -10.48 -4.48
CA LYS A 208 9.70 -11.28 -5.72
C LYS A 208 8.54 -10.94 -6.67
N PRO A 209 7.29 -10.77 -6.20
CA PRO A 209 6.20 -10.34 -7.07
C PRO A 209 6.39 -8.93 -7.65
N ALA A 210 6.99 -8.00 -6.88
CA ALA A 210 7.34 -6.68 -7.41
C ALA A 210 8.36 -6.76 -8.55
N ALA A 211 9.35 -7.66 -8.46
CA ALA A 211 10.29 -7.91 -9.56
C ALA A 211 9.61 -8.46 -10.82
N GLN A 212 8.64 -9.38 -10.68
CA GLN A 212 7.85 -9.89 -11.80
C GLN A 212 7.04 -8.78 -12.48
N LEU A 213 6.41 -7.90 -11.68
CA LEU A 213 5.66 -6.76 -12.18
C LEU A 213 6.57 -5.74 -12.88
N LEU A 214 7.76 -5.47 -12.34
CA LEU A 214 8.76 -4.60 -12.98
C LEU A 214 9.16 -5.12 -14.36
N GLU A 215 9.41 -6.42 -14.48
CA GLU A 215 9.76 -7.07 -15.75
C GLU A 215 8.60 -7.06 -16.76
N LYS A 216 7.37 -7.29 -16.30
CA LYS A 216 6.16 -7.31 -17.14
C LYS A 216 5.74 -5.92 -17.61
N LEU A 217 5.64 -4.97 -16.68
CA LEU A 217 5.01 -3.66 -16.91
C LEU A 217 5.98 -2.61 -17.43
N LYS A 218 7.27 -2.72 -17.09
CA LYS A 218 8.35 -1.85 -17.57
C LYS A 218 8.02 -0.35 -17.49
N PRO A 219 7.52 0.15 -16.34
CA PRO A 219 7.06 1.53 -16.24
C PRO A 219 8.19 2.53 -16.42
N ARG A 220 7.90 3.78 -16.80
CA ARG A 220 8.95 4.82 -16.92
C ARG A 220 9.61 5.09 -15.57
N TYR A 221 8.83 5.05 -14.49
CA TYR A 221 9.27 5.25 -13.12
C TYR A 221 8.77 4.15 -12.20
N TRP A 222 9.63 3.73 -11.27
CA TRP A 222 9.26 2.84 -10.16
C TRP A 222 9.70 3.47 -8.85
N PHE A 223 8.78 3.62 -7.90
CA PHE A 223 9.06 4.22 -6.59
C PHE A 223 8.78 3.25 -5.45
N SER A 224 9.71 3.18 -4.50
CA SER A 224 9.61 2.31 -3.33
C SER A 224 10.09 2.95 -2.02
N ALA A 225 9.86 2.26 -0.90
CA ALA A 225 10.22 2.72 0.43
C ALA A 225 10.72 1.55 1.31
N HIS A 226 10.18 1.40 2.52
CA HIS A 226 10.39 0.31 3.49
C HIS A 226 11.81 0.20 4.09
N LEU A 227 12.84 0.14 3.25
CA LEU A 227 14.22 -0.13 3.66
C LEU A 227 14.95 1.07 4.31
N HIS A 228 14.26 2.20 4.50
CA HIS A 228 14.76 3.40 5.18
C HIS A 228 16.15 3.84 4.70
N CYS A 229 16.30 3.95 3.38
CA CYS A 229 17.46 4.56 2.74
C CYS A 229 17.10 5.03 1.33
N LYS A 230 17.85 6.02 0.85
CA LYS A 230 17.76 6.44 -0.54
C LYS A 230 18.59 5.52 -1.43
N PHE A 231 17.97 4.99 -2.48
CA PHE A 231 18.66 4.26 -3.54
C PHE A 231 18.07 4.60 -4.89
N ALA A 232 18.91 4.71 -5.90
CA ALA A 232 18.50 5.00 -7.27
C ALA A 232 19.14 3.99 -8.21
N ALA A 233 18.37 3.54 -9.18
CA ALA A 233 18.79 2.55 -10.16
C ALA A 233 18.14 2.83 -11.52
N SER A 234 18.76 2.31 -12.59
CA SER A 234 18.24 2.39 -13.95
C SER A 234 18.16 0.99 -14.55
N VAL A 235 16.94 0.50 -14.74
CA VAL A 235 16.68 -0.84 -15.28
C VAL A 235 16.45 -0.72 -16.76
N GLN A 236 17.39 -1.21 -17.56
CA GLN A 236 17.24 -1.29 -19.01
C GLN A 236 16.47 -2.56 -19.37
N HIS A 237 15.37 -2.40 -20.11
CA HIS A 237 14.52 -3.50 -20.52
C HIS A 237 14.80 -3.88 -21.98
N GLY A 238 15.04 -5.16 -22.23
CA GLY A 238 15.18 -5.71 -23.57
C GLY A 238 16.15 -4.94 -24.48
N ASN A 239 15.92 -5.05 -25.80
CA ASN A 239 16.74 -4.39 -26.82
C ASN A 239 16.10 -3.09 -27.36
N ASP A 240 14.87 -2.76 -26.96
CA ASP A 240 14.16 -1.55 -27.41
C ASP A 240 14.68 -0.27 -26.72
N GLY A 241 15.55 -0.44 -25.71
CA GLY A 241 16.17 0.67 -25.00
C GLY A 241 15.24 1.35 -24.00
N SER A 242 14.08 0.77 -23.71
CA SER A 242 13.20 1.28 -22.64
C SER A 242 13.90 1.16 -21.28
N VAL A 243 13.75 2.19 -20.44
CA VAL A 243 14.41 2.28 -19.14
C VAL A 243 13.40 2.63 -18.06
N THR A 244 13.36 1.83 -17.00
CA THR A 244 12.69 2.22 -15.75
C THR A 244 13.68 2.94 -14.85
N LYS A 245 13.32 4.15 -14.43
CA LYS A 245 14.05 4.90 -13.40
C LYS A 245 13.48 4.50 -12.03
N PHE A 246 14.28 3.77 -11.26
CA PHE A 246 13.93 3.36 -9.91
C PHE A 246 14.43 4.39 -8.89
N LEU A 247 13.59 4.72 -7.91
CA LEU A 247 13.98 5.52 -6.75
C LEU A 247 13.29 4.97 -5.50
N ALA A 248 14.09 4.66 -4.49
CA ALA A 248 13.63 4.44 -3.14
C ALA A 248 14.04 5.59 -2.23
N LEU A 249 13.18 5.89 -1.26
CA LEU A 249 13.38 6.98 -0.31
C LEU A 249 13.27 6.50 1.14
N ASP A 250 13.81 7.33 2.03
CA ASP A 250 13.84 7.09 3.47
C ASP A 250 12.48 7.44 4.12
N LYS A 251 12.35 7.17 5.42
CA LYS A 251 11.22 7.64 6.23
C LYS A 251 11.33 9.12 6.58
N CYS A 252 10.19 9.79 6.78
CA CYS A 252 10.17 11.18 7.24
C CYS A 252 10.99 11.35 8.54
N GLY A 253 11.91 12.32 8.55
CA GLY A 253 12.72 12.61 9.74
C GLY A 253 13.94 13.52 9.49
N PRO A 254 14.54 14.06 10.56
CA PRO A 254 15.68 14.96 10.46
C PRO A 254 16.89 14.34 9.76
N GLY A 255 17.43 15.05 8.76
CA GLY A 255 18.62 14.61 8.00
C GLY A 255 18.39 13.41 7.07
N LYS A 256 17.17 12.88 7.00
CA LYS A 256 16.79 11.74 6.16
C LYS A 256 16.41 12.20 4.75
N LYS A 257 16.62 11.34 3.76
CA LYS A 257 16.29 11.61 2.36
C LYS A 257 14.92 11.03 2.01
N PHE A 258 13.88 11.58 2.63
CA PHE A 258 12.52 11.02 2.58
C PHE A 258 11.63 11.58 1.47
N LEU A 259 11.98 12.75 0.93
CA LEU A 259 11.20 13.43 -0.10
C LEU A 259 12.10 13.78 -1.30
N GLN A 260 11.61 13.54 -2.51
CA GLN A 260 12.24 14.02 -3.73
C GLN A 260 11.18 14.55 -4.70
N ILE A 261 11.38 15.78 -5.19
CA ILE A 261 10.51 16.36 -6.22
C ILE A 261 11.16 16.12 -7.59
N ILE A 262 10.36 15.61 -8.52
CA ILE A 262 10.78 15.34 -9.90
C ILE A 262 9.87 16.06 -10.89
N ASP A 263 10.43 16.40 -12.04
CA ASP A 263 9.72 16.93 -13.18
C ASP A 263 9.39 15.79 -14.16
N ILE A 264 8.10 15.61 -14.44
CA ILE A 264 7.61 14.68 -15.45
C ILE A 264 6.90 15.47 -16.54
N GLU A 265 7.25 15.20 -17.80
CA GLU A 265 6.55 15.74 -18.96
C GLU A 265 5.09 15.32 -18.93
N SER A 266 4.21 16.31 -18.98
CA SER A 266 2.77 16.12 -18.91
C SER A 266 2.07 17.12 -19.82
N GLU A 267 0.95 16.71 -20.40
CA GLU A 267 0.07 17.64 -21.09
C GLU A 267 -0.60 18.60 -20.10
N PRO A 268 -1.05 19.78 -20.56
CA PRO A 268 -1.89 20.66 -19.75
C PRO A 268 -3.22 19.95 -19.46
N GLY A 269 -3.69 19.98 -18.22
CA GLY A 269 -5.01 19.44 -17.92
C GLY A 269 -5.39 19.63 -16.46
N PRO A 270 -6.66 19.41 -16.10
CA PRO A 270 -6.99 19.32 -14.68
C PRO A 270 -6.18 18.15 -14.09
N PHE A 271 -5.36 18.48 -13.10
CA PHE A 271 -4.57 17.54 -12.32
C PHE A 271 -5.48 16.93 -11.24
N GLU A 272 -6.35 16.03 -11.68
CA GLU A 272 -7.33 15.32 -10.88
C GLU A 272 -7.11 13.80 -10.99
N VAL A 273 -7.47 13.06 -9.94
CA VAL A 273 -7.48 11.59 -9.95
C VAL A 273 -8.71 11.11 -10.73
N LEU A 274 -8.48 10.27 -11.74
CA LEU A 274 -9.52 9.64 -12.55
C LEU A 274 -9.37 8.12 -12.51
N TYR A 275 -10.47 7.40 -12.64
CA TYR A 275 -10.46 5.95 -12.79
C TYR A 275 -9.77 5.52 -14.08
N ASP A 276 -9.05 4.41 -14.01
CA ASP A 276 -8.48 3.74 -15.16
C ASP A 276 -9.45 2.67 -15.71
N GLU A 277 -9.75 2.75 -16.99
CA GLU A 277 -10.72 1.88 -17.67
C GLU A 277 -10.27 0.42 -17.68
N GLU A 278 -9.01 0.15 -18.04
CA GLU A 278 -8.46 -1.20 -18.12
C GLU A 278 -8.45 -1.84 -16.73
N TRP A 279 -7.99 -1.12 -15.71
CA TRP A 279 -7.96 -1.61 -14.35
C TRP A 279 -9.35 -1.95 -13.79
N LEU A 280 -10.36 -1.11 -14.05
CA LEU A 280 -11.72 -1.41 -13.60
C LEU A 280 -12.33 -2.59 -14.37
N ALA A 281 -11.96 -2.80 -15.63
CA ALA A 281 -12.34 -3.99 -16.39
C ALA A 281 -11.69 -5.26 -15.83
N ILE A 282 -10.40 -5.21 -15.47
CA ILE A 282 -9.70 -6.30 -14.76
C ILE A 282 -10.41 -6.57 -13.42
N THR A 283 -10.69 -5.51 -12.65
CA THR A 283 -11.39 -5.63 -11.36
C THR A 283 -12.73 -6.36 -11.52
N ARG A 284 -13.52 -6.00 -12.55
CA ARG A 284 -14.79 -6.66 -12.86
C ARG A 284 -14.62 -8.13 -13.20
N LYS A 285 -13.63 -8.48 -14.04
CA LYS A 285 -13.35 -9.86 -14.43
C LYS A 285 -12.96 -10.76 -13.25
N PHE A 286 -12.19 -10.25 -12.30
CA PHE A 286 -11.64 -11.03 -11.20
C PHE A 286 -12.47 -11.01 -9.91
N ASN A 287 -13.54 -10.20 -9.83
CA ASN A 287 -14.31 -10.05 -8.60
C ASN A 287 -14.98 -11.36 -8.14
N SER A 288 -15.45 -12.21 -9.08
CA SER A 288 -16.10 -13.49 -8.76
C SER A 288 -15.16 -14.51 -8.10
N VAL A 289 -13.85 -14.34 -8.27
CA VAL A 289 -12.82 -15.26 -7.75
C VAL A 289 -12.01 -14.62 -6.62
N PHE A 290 -12.51 -13.54 -5.99
CA PHE A 290 -11.89 -12.89 -4.85
C PHE A 290 -11.66 -13.91 -3.71
N PRO A 291 -10.41 -14.23 -3.35
CA PRO A 291 -10.13 -15.22 -2.30
C PRO A 291 -10.27 -14.59 -0.91
N LEU A 292 -11.39 -14.85 -0.21
CA LEU A 292 -11.64 -14.35 1.15
C LEU A 292 -11.37 -15.40 2.25
N THR A 293 -10.67 -16.47 1.89
CA THR A 293 -10.33 -17.58 2.79
C THR A 293 -8.83 -17.86 2.72
N GLN A 294 -8.32 -18.76 3.56
CA GLN A 294 -6.93 -19.21 3.44
C GLN A 294 -6.63 -19.99 2.15
N ARG A 295 -7.65 -20.33 1.36
CA ARG A 295 -7.45 -21.01 0.08
C ARG A 295 -6.95 -20.04 -0.99
N PRO A 296 -6.04 -20.48 -1.88
CA PRO A 296 -5.64 -19.70 -3.03
C PRO A 296 -6.81 -19.33 -3.94
N ALA A 297 -6.65 -18.24 -4.71
CA ALA A 297 -7.58 -17.88 -5.77
C ALA A 297 -7.60 -18.96 -6.86
N SER A 298 -8.78 -19.23 -7.42
CA SER A 298 -8.95 -20.14 -8.55
C SER A 298 -9.12 -19.36 -9.84
N PHE A 299 -8.01 -19.17 -10.58
CA PHE A 299 -8.00 -18.40 -11.82
C PHE A 299 -8.62 -19.13 -13.02
N SER A 300 -8.88 -20.44 -12.90
CA SER A 300 -9.43 -21.27 -13.98
C SER A 300 -10.91 -21.01 -14.30
N SER A 301 -11.57 -20.11 -13.56
CA SER A 301 -13.02 -19.91 -13.59
C SER A 301 -13.46 -18.50 -14.02
N THR A 302 -12.52 -17.66 -14.50
CA THR A 302 -12.88 -16.35 -15.05
C THR A 302 -13.32 -16.49 -16.51
N ASP A 303 -14.57 -16.88 -16.75
CA ASP A 303 -15.16 -17.01 -18.09
C ASP A 303 -15.53 -15.66 -18.75
N MET A 304 -15.29 -14.54 -18.05
CA MET A 304 -15.67 -13.22 -18.52
C MET A 304 -14.71 -12.70 -19.60
N ASP A 305 -15.26 -12.33 -20.74
CA ASP A 305 -14.55 -11.68 -21.82
C ASP A 305 -14.04 -10.29 -21.38
N MET A 306 -12.74 -10.06 -21.61
CA MET A 306 -12.07 -8.83 -21.18
C MET A 306 -12.52 -7.63 -22.02
N GLN A 307 -12.79 -7.83 -23.31
CA GLN A 307 -13.24 -6.77 -24.20
C GLN A 307 -14.67 -6.35 -23.85
N GLU A 308 -15.57 -7.30 -23.59
CA GLU A 308 -16.92 -7.01 -23.11
C GLU A 308 -16.89 -6.22 -21.79
N SER A 309 -16.02 -6.63 -20.85
CA SER A 309 -15.85 -5.93 -19.58
C SER A 309 -15.35 -4.52 -19.75
N ARG A 310 -14.40 -4.34 -20.66
CA ARG A 310 -13.81 -3.04 -20.96
C ARG A 310 -14.80 -2.09 -21.61
N GLU A 311 -15.60 -2.56 -22.55
CA GLU A 311 -16.67 -1.77 -23.18
C GLU A 311 -17.77 -1.39 -22.18
N PHE A 312 -18.17 -2.33 -21.31
CA PHE A 312 -19.12 -2.05 -20.24
C PHE A 312 -18.61 -0.94 -19.30
N VAL A 313 -17.36 -1.08 -18.84
CA VAL A 313 -16.72 -0.12 -17.92
C VAL A 313 -16.57 1.25 -18.57
N ARG A 314 -16.08 1.32 -19.81
CA ARG A 314 -15.93 2.58 -20.55
C ARG A 314 -17.21 3.38 -20.57
N LYS A 315 -18.32 2.75 -20.97
CA LYS A 315 -19.64 3.40 -21.03
C LYS A 315 -20.06 3.97 -19.67
N LYS A 316 -19.84 3.23 -18.59
CA LYS A 316 -20.15 3.66 -17.22
C LYS A 316 -19.26 4.80 -16.74
N LEU A 317 -17.99 4.80 -17.12
CA LEU A 317 -17.05 5.86 -16.78
C LEU A 317 -17.32 7.15 -17.55
N GLU A 318 -17.70 7.08 -18.82
CA GLU A 318 -18.08 8.25 -19.63
C GLU A 318 -19.23 9.04 -18.99
N GLU A 319 -20.25 8.36 -18.47
CA GLU A 319 -21.38 8.97 -17.73
C GLU A 319 -20.92 9.75 -16.49
N ARG A 320 -19.78 9.37 -15.90
CA ARG A 320 -19.18 10.00 -14.70
C ARG A 320 -17.96 10.85 -15.00
N GLN A 321 -17.59 11.02 -16.27
CA GLN A 321 -16.33 11.67 -16.67
C GLN A 321 -15.10 11.05 -15.95
N PHE A 322 -15.14 9.74 -15.72
CA PHE A 322 -14.08 8.96 -15.07
C PHE A 322 -13.79 9.35 -13.61
N LYS A 323 -14.59 10.20 -12.97
CA LYS A 323 -14.33 10.69 -11.61
C LYS A 323 -14.64 9.64 -10.52
N PRO A 324 -13.76 9.47 -9.52
CA PRO A 324 -14.05 8.69 -8.33
C PRO A 324 -15.28 9.17 -7.56
N PHE A 325 -15.86 8.29 -6.74
CA PHE A 325 -16.90 8.68 -5.78
C PHE A 325 -16.31 9.56 -4.68
N GLU A 326 -17.11 10.51 -4.16
CA GLU A 326 -16.65 11.49 -3.17
C GLU A 326 -16.29 10.85 -1.83
N PHE A 327 -15.39 11.50 -1.08
CA PHE A 327 -15.03 11.08 0.27
C PHE A 327 -16.24 11.05 1.21
N VAL A 328 -16.37 9.95 1.97
CA VAL A 328 -17.37 9.80 3.05
C VAL A 328 -16.70 9.26 4.31
N LYS A 329 -16.97 9.91 5.45
CA LYS A 329 -16.53 9.41 6.76
C LYS A 329 -17.35 8.20 7.19
N THR A 330 -16.67 7.08 7.42
CA THR A 330 -17.24 5.80 7.89
C THR A 330 -17.09 5.56 9.40
N ALA A 331 -16.32 6.38 10.11
CA ALA A 331 -16.09 6.28 11.54
C ALA A 331 -15.96 7.68 12.19
N PRO A 332 -16.18 7.82 13.51
CA PRO A 332 -15.83 9.02 14.24
C PRO A 332 -14.32 9.30 14.14
N ALA A 333 -13.93 10.56 13.98
CA ALA A 333 -12.53 10.95 14.07
C ALA A 333 -12.07 11.03 15.53
N TYR A 334 -10.76 10.88 15.76
CA TYR A 334 -10.14 11.15 17.06
C TYR A 334 -10.55 12.54 17.58
N ASN A 335 -10.87 12.60 18.87
CA ASN A 335 -11.11 13.87 19.56
C ASN A 335 -10.25 13.92 20.82
N PRO A 336 -9.19 14.75 20.87
CA PRO A 336 -8.34 14.88 22.06
C PRO A 336 -9.11 15.27 23.34
N SER A 337 -10.28 15.90 23.20
CA SER A 337 -11.10 16.37 24.32
C SER A 337 -12.12 15.35 24.82
N GLN A 338 -12.31 14.22 24.12
CA GLN A 338 -13.31 13.22 24.45
C GLN A 338 -12.75 11.81 24.19
N ARG A 339 -12.70 10.97 25.23
CA ARG A 339 -12.42 9.55 25.04
C ARG A 339 -13.68 8.86 24.55
N ILE A 340 -13.63 8.29 23.36
CA ILE A 340 -14.73 7.51 22.79
C ILE A 340 -14.73 6.12 23.45
N PHE A 341 -15.76 5.83 24.24
CA PHE A 341 -16.01 4.51 24.85
C PHE A 341 -17.07 3.70 24.08
N ASP A 342 -17.33 4.06 22.81
CA ASP A 342 -18.38 3.40 22.05
C ASP A 342 -18.05 1.92 21.80
N PRO A 343 -19.05 1.02 21.74
CA PRO A 343 -18.85 -0.37 21.35
C PRO A 343 -18.18 -0.49 19.98
N ILE A 344 -17.57 -1.65 19.71
CA ILE A 344 -16.93 -1.98 18.43
C ILE A 344 -17.98 -1.76 17.33
N PRO A 345 -17.76 -0.83 16.38
CA PRO A 345 -18.68 -0.69 15.25
C PRO A 345 -18.65 -1.99 14.45
N GLU A 346 -19.81 -2.42 13.93
CA GLU A 346 -19.81 -3.35 12.80
C GLU A 346 -18.88 -2.79 11.72
N ILE A 347 -18.09 -3.65 11.06
CA ILE A 347 -17.17 -3.25 9.99
C ILE A 347 -17.99 -2.41 8.99
N PRO A 348 -17.73 -1.10 8.87
CA PRO A 348 -18.64 -0.25 8.13
C PRO A 348 -18.43 -0.50 6.64
N GLN A 349 -19.52 -0.77 5.94
CA GLN A 349 -19.48 -0.83 4.48
C GLN A 349 -19.24 0.58 3.95
N ASN A 350 -18.10 0.80 3.31
CA ASN A 350 -17.74 2.11 2.79
C ASN A 350 -18.65 2.51 1.63
N PRO A 351 -19.34 3.66 1.68
CA PRO A 351 -20.22 4.10 0.61
C PRO A 351 -19.51 4.24 -0.75
N GLN A 352 -18.24 4.64 -0.77
CA GLN A 352 -17.45 4.74 -2.01
C GLN A 352 -17.28 3.37 -2.66
N THR A 353 -16.93 2.36 -1.86
CA THR A 353 -16.77 0.97 -2.33
C THR A 353 -18.09 0.40 -2.82
N LEU A 354 -19.19 0.63 -2.09
CA LEU A 354 -20.52 0.20 -2.50
C LEU A 354 -20.92 0.82 -3.85
N SER A 355 -20.74 2.13 -4.01
CA SER A 355 -21.08 2.82 -5.26
C SER A 355 -20.17 2.42 -6.43
N LEU A 356 -18.89 2.13 -6.18
CA LEU A 356 -17.99 1.59 -7.19
C LEU A 356 -18.45 0.21 -7.68
N LEU A 357 -18.79 -0.68 -6.76
CA LEU A 357 -19.25 -2.03 -7.12
C LEU A 357 -20.61 -1.98 -7.83
N GLU A 358 -21.51 -1.10 -7.41
CA GLU A 358 -22.77 -0.84 -8.11
C GLU A 358 -22.52 -0.34 -9.55
N LEU A 359 -21.60 0.62 -9.73
CA LEU A 359 -21.20 1.12 -11.05
C LEU A 359 -20.70 -0.01 -11.97
N LEU A 360 -19.96 -0.96 -11.40
CA LEU A 360 -19.40 -2.10 -12.13
C LEU A 360 -20.37 -3.29 -12.28
N GLY A 361 -21.55 -3.22 -11.65
CA GLY A 361 -22.52 -4.32 -11.62
C GLY A 361 -22.02 -5.54 -10.84
N LEU A 362 -21.27 -5.31 -9.77
CA LEU A 362 -20.60 -6.34 -8.96
C LEU A 362 -21.22 -6.48 -7.57
N PRO A 363 -21.23 -7.68 -6.97
CA PRO A 363 -21.62 -7.86 -5.59
C PRO A 363 -20.55 -7.33 -4.63
N TYR A 364 -20.97 -6.88 -3.45
CA TYR A 364 -20.09 -6.60 -2.32
C TYR A 364 -19.64 -7.88 -1.63
N LEU A 365 -18.33 -8.10 -1.53
CA LEU A 365 -17.76 -9.36 -1.02
C LEU A 365 -16.92 -9.19 0.26
N LEU A 366 -16.49 -7.99 0.65
CA LEU A 366 -15.46 -7.80 1.68
C LEU A 366 -15.86 -8.31 3.09
N ASP A 367 -17.16 -8.41 3.37
CA ASP A 367 -17.69 -8.96 4.64
C ASP A 367 -17.86 -10.49 4.62
N SER A 368 -17.72 -11.14 3.46
CA SER A 368 -17.96 -12.57 3.27
C SER A 368 -16.78 -13.41 3.76
N SER A 369 -16.53 -13.45 5.08
CA SER A 369 -15.59 -14.41 5.69
C SER A 369 -16.36 -15.60 6.28
N PRO A 370 -16.04 -16.86 5.90
CA PRO A 370 -16.68 -18.04 6.48
C PRO A 370 -16.20 -18.37 7.91
N VAL A 371 -15.23 -17.64 8.47
CA VAL A 371 -14.69 -17.89 9.82
C VAL A 371 -15.68 -17.47 10.92
N THR A 372 -16.57 -16.52 10.65
CA THR A 372 -17.57 -16.04 11.62
C THR A 372 -18.92 -16.69 11.39
N GLY A 373 -19.00 -18.00 11.66
CA GLY A 373 -20.25 -18.62 12.07
C GLY A 373 -20.70 -18.21 13.49
N GLU A 374 -19.81 -17.63 14.30
CA GLU A 374 -20.11 -17.17 15.66
C GLU A 374 -19.34 -15.89 16.02
N ARG A 375 -20.03 -14.96 16.69
CA ARG A 375 -19.44 -13.78 17.36
C ARG A 375 -18.61 -14.28 18.55
N THR A 376 -17.28 -14.36 18.40
CA THR A 376 -16.40 -14.82 19.49
C THR A 376 -16.13 -13.72 20.52
N ALA A 377 -16.30 -14.09 21.79
CA ALA A 377 -16.06 -13.28 22.96
C ALA A 377 -14.56 -13.01 23.19
N ILE A 378 -14.29 -11.84 23.81
CA ILE A 378 -12.98 -11.26 24.08
C ILE A 378 -12.22 -12.08 25.15
N PRO A 379 -10.96 -12.49 24.92
CA PRO A 379 -10.07 -12.93 26.01
C PRO A 379 -9.43 -11.71 26.71
N ALA A 380 -9.34 -11.79 28.04
CA ALA A 380 -8.78 -10.75 28.91
C ALA A 380 -7.27 -10.50 28.69
N SER A 381 -6.86 -9.26 28.92
CA SER A 381 -5.50 -8.71 28.74
C SER A 381 -4.42 -9.46 29.55
N PRO A 382 -3.20 -9.64 29.03
CA PRO A 382 -2.06 -10.06 29.84
C PRO A 382 -1.43 -8.89 30.60
N ALA A 383 -0.93 -9.19 31.79
CA ALA A 383 -0.27 -8.28 32.71
C ALA A 383 1.13 -7.82 32.24
N ARG A 384 1.56 -6.68 32.79
CA ARG A 384 2.84 -6.00 32.56
C ARG A 384 4.04 -6.83 33.01
N THR A 385 5.13 -6.78 32.24
CA THR A 385 6.49 -7.14 32.67
C THR A 385 7.49 -6.06 32.28
N ASP A 386 8.57 -6.01 33.07
CA ASP A 386 9.48 -4.88 33.28
C ASP A 386 10.42 -4.51 32.13
N PHE A 387 10.86 -3.25 32.21
CA PHE A 387 11.69 -2.49 31.29
C PHE A 387 13.11 -3.04 31.05
N GLN A 388 13.52 -3.04 29.77
CA GLN A 388 14.91 -2.91 29.35
C GLN A 388 15.05 -1.77 28.33
N THR A 389 16.10 -0.97 28.49
CA THR A 389 16.43 0.23 27.72
C THR A 389 17.01 -0.11 26.34
N TYR A 390 16.32 0.21 25.24
CA TYR A 390 16.84 0.14 23.87
C TYR A 390 16.13 1.12 22.89
N SER A 391 16.94 1.70 21.99
CA SER A 391 16.72 2.40 20.70
C SER A 391 15.41 3.19 20.46
N GLU A 392 15.56 4.44 20.00
CA GLU A 392 14.48 5.37 19.57
C GLU A 392 13.85 5.01 18.20
N GLU A 393 14.40 4.04 17.46
CA GLU A 393 13.86 3.66 16.15
C GLU A 393 12.92 2.44 16.24
N ILE A 394 11.74 2.54 15.62
CA ILE A 394 10.85 1.40 15.38
C ILE A 394 11.62 0.39 14.50
N PRO A 395 11.88 -0.84 14.98
CA PRO A 395 12.54 -1.86 14.16
C PRO A 395 11.70 -2.16 12.91
N ILE A 396 12.37 -2.49 11.80
CA ILE A 396 11.69 -3.17 10.69
C ILE A 396 11.39 -4.57 11.22
N ASP A 397 10.19 -4.76 11.76
CA ASP A 397 9.76 -5.90 12.60
C ASP A 397 9.65 -7.24 11.83
N ASP A 398 10.20 -7.27 10.62
CA ASP A 398 10.12 -8.32 9.62
C ASP A 398 11.49 -8.90 9.23
N LEU A 399 12.58 -8.48 9.90
CA LEU A 399 13.85 -9.20 9.88
C LEU A 399 13.63 -10.56 10.58
N ASP A 400 13.80 -11.62 9.81
CA ASP A 400 13.34 -12.97 10.15
C ASP A 400 13.70 -13.37 11.60
N GLU A 401 12.67 -13.72 12.40
CA GLU A 401 12.87 -14.59 13.54
C GLU A 401 13.44 -15.89 12.98
N VAL A 402 14.74 -16.15 13.22
CA VAL A 402 15.40 -17.40 12.87
C VAL A 402 14.67 -18.51 13.62
N GLU A 403 13.77 -19.23 12.94
CA GLU A 403 13.15 -20.42 13.50
C GLU A 403 14.21 -21.54 13.54
N ASP A 404 14.54 -21.97 14.76
CA ASP A 404 15.36 -23.15 15.04
C ASP A 404 14.82 -24.36 14.27
N ILE A 405 15.62 -24.87 13.34
CA ILE A 405 15.36 -26.15 12.66
C ILE A 405 15.46 -27.26 13.73
N PRO A 406 14.44 -28.10 13.94
CA PRO A 406 14.58 -29.23 14.85
C PRO A 406 15.61 -30.20 14.27
N GLU A 407 16.72 -30.41 14.96
CA GLU A 407 17.67 -31.48 14.67
C GLU A 407 16.92 -32.82 14.66
N ALA A 408 16.77 -33.39 13.47
CA ALA A 408 16.34 -34.77 13.34
C ALA A 408 17.41 -35.67 13.98
N GLN A 409 17.03 -36.31 15.08
CA GLN A 409 17.79 -37.34 15.77
C GLN A 409 18.33 -38.37 14.77
N ARG A 410 19.66 -38.40 14.62
CA ARG A 410 20.37 -39.56 14.09
C ARG A 410 20.70 -40.48 15.27
N ASP A 411 20.02 -41.61 15.31
CA ASP A 411 20.37 -42.85 16.04
C ASP A 411 19.54 -43.94 15.32
N ASN A 412 19.99 -45.10 14.87
CA ASN A 412 21.20 -45.88 15.04
C ASN A 412 21.26 -46.86 13.85
N ILE A 413 22.43 -47.07 13.24
CA ILE A 413 22.76 -48.33 12.57
C ILE A 413 23.82 -48.99 13.43
N GLN A 414 23.45 -50.12 14.03
CA GLN A 414 24.35 -51.17 14.44
C GLN A 414 24.18 -52.33 13.46
#